data_AF-A0AAU0M930-F1
#
_entry.id   AF-A0AAU0M930-F1
#
_cell.length_a   1.000
_cell.length_b   1.000
_cell.length_c   1.000
_cell.angle_alpha   90.00
_cell.angle_beta   90.00
_cell.angle_gamma   90.00
#
_symmetry.space_group_name_H-M   'P 1'
#
loop_
_entity.id
_entity.type
_entity.pdbx_description
1 polymer ?
#
loop_
_entity_poly.entity_id
_entity_poly.type
_entity_poly.pdbx_seq_one_letter_code
_entity_poly.pdbx_strand_id
1 'polypeptide(L)'
;MSESSSETWAALRTDARSSIGRILDAARRLLGDPAATLNKVAAEAGVGIATLYRHFPNRKVLAQAVLDRVFDEEAEPLLQEFCSTDASRDDLLAVADRLVDILRRERGVVREIGDAGEVTAHFLARNGRLAATVERAKAAGNLRPDLETDDLPVLLAVLTTGQGVVDADPATRRRYLSLLLDGLNPSGAVPLPVTERHPSQP
;
A
#
# COMPACT_ATOMS: atom_id res chain seq x y z
N MET A 1 -41.69 10.68 21.90
CA MET A 1 -40.64 11.73 21.90
C MET A 1 -39.22 11.17 21.85
N SER A 2 -39.00 9.85 21.74
CA SER A 2 -37.67 9.21 21.73
C SER A 2 -37.11 8.89 20.33
N GLU A 3 -37.92 8.88 19.28
CA GLU A 3 -37.47 8.54 17.89
C GLU A 3 -36.74 9.68 17.17
N SER A 4 -37.10 10.94 17.45
CA SER A 4 -36.50 12.10 16.76
C SER A 4 -35.01 12.31 17.10
N SER A 5 -34.57 11.93 18.29
CA SER A 5 -33.15 12.05 18.67
C SER A 5 -32.29 10.99 17.98
N SER A 6 -32.75 9.73 17.86
CA SER A 6 -31.97 8.66 17.22
C SER A 6 -31.75 8.88 15.72
N GLU A 7 -32.74 9.42 15.01
CA GLU A 7 -32.61 9.76 13.58
C GLU A 7 -31.60 10.90 13.35
N THR A 8 -31.60 11.91 14.22
CA THR A 8 -30.64 13.02 14.15
C THR A 8 -29.20 12.55 14.40
N TRP A 9 -28.98 11.62 15.35
CA TRP A 9 -27.67 11.03 15.59
C TRP A 9 -27.18 10.11 14.45
N ALA A 10 -28.08 9.37 13.82
CA ALA A 10 -27.77 8.51 12.67
C ALA A 10 -27.41 9.34 11.41
N ALA A 11 -28.14 10.44 11.16
CA ALA A 11 -27.84 11.39 10.09
C ALA A 11 -26.46 12.05 10.29
N LEU A 12 -26.16 12.54 11.49
CA LEU A 12 -24.86 13.13 11.83
C LEU A 12 -23.68 12.15 11.66
N ARG A 13 -23.86 10.86 11.98
CA ARG A 13 -22.84 9.82 11.76
C ARG A 13 -22.64 9.51 10.27
N THR A 14 -23.71 9.55 9.49
CA THR A 14 -23.66 9.35 8.03
C THR A 14 -22.97 10.52 7.35
N ASP A 15 -23.28 11.75 7.76
CA ASP A 15 -22.63 12.98 7.31
C ASP A 15 -21.16 13.03 7.72
N ALA A 16 -20.82 12.57 8.92
CA ALA A 16 -19.43 12.45 9.37
C ALA A 16 -18.64 11.43 8.54
N ARG A 17 -19.24 10.28 8.20
CA ARG A 17 -18.62 9.28 7.31
C ARG A 17 -18.46 9.81 5.88
N SER A 18 -19.48 10.48 5.35
CA SER A 18 -19.42 11.12 4.03
C SER A 18 -18.38 12.24 4.00
N SER A 19 -18.25 13.03 5.07
CA SER A 19 -17.25 14.10 5.15
C SER A 19 -15.82 13.58 5.28
N ILE A 20 -15.58 12.50 6.04
CA ILE A 20 -14.28 11.82 6.07
C ILE A 20 -13.92 11.31 4.67
N GLY A 21 -14.84 10.62 3.99
CA GLY A 21 -14.60 10.13 2.61
C GLY A 21 -14.17 11.26 1.67
N ARG A 22 -14.92 12.38 1.66
CA ARG A 22 -14.58 13.56 0.87
C ARG A 22 -13.21 14.16 1.23
N ILE A 23 -12.86 14.20 2.51
CA ILE A 23 -11.53 14.66 2.97
C ILE A 23 -10.44 13.74 2.41
N LEU A 24 -10.61 12.41 2.50
CA LEU A 24 -9.63 11.45 2.01
C LEU A 24 -9.49 11.51 0.49
N ASP A 25 -10.58 11.74 -0.26
CA ASP A 25 -10.55 11.91 -1.71
C ASP A 25 -9.80 13.17 -2.13
N ALA A 26 -10.09 14.30 -1.47
CA ALA A 26 -9.37 15.55 -1.69
C ALA A 26 -7.88 15.42 -1.34
N ALA A 27 -7.58 14.75 -0.23
CA ALA A 27 -6.21 14.50 0.21
C ALA A 27 -5.43 13.64 -0.79
N ARG A 28 -6.01 12.54 -1.29
CA ARG A 28 -5.41 11.67 -2.30
C ARG A 28 -5.01 12.44 -3.57
N ARG A 29 -5.80 13.45 -3.97
CA ARG A 29 -5.50 14.31 -5.12
C ARG A 29 -4.42 15.36 -4.83
N LEU A 30 -4.39 15.92 -3.62
CA LEU A 30 -3.62 17.12 -3.31
C LEU A 30 -2.30 16.86 -2.58
N LEU A 31 -2.18 15.80 -1.78
CA LEU A 31 -1.00 15.59 -0.94
C LEU A 31 0.29 15.30 -1.73
N GLY A 32 0.19 14.91 -3.00
CA GLY A 32 1.35 14.79 -3.88
C GLY A 32 2.01 16.11 -4.25
N ASP A 33 1.36 17.25 -3.99
CA ASP A 33 1.92 18.59 -4.12
C ASP A 33 2.44 19.09 -2.75
N PRO A 34 3.75 19.34 -2.60
CA PRO A 34 4.32 19.93 -1.38
C PRO A 34 3.72 21.30 -1.00
N ALA A 35 3.16 22.04 -1.97
CA ALA A 35 2.51 23.33 -1.76
C ALA A 35 1.01 23.22 -1.42
N ALA A 36 0.45 22.01 -1.40
CA ALA A 36 -0.91 21.80 -0.91
C ALA A 36 -0.95 22.01 0.61
N THR A 37 -1.99 22.66 1.12
CA THR A 37 -2.19 22.86 2.56
C THR A 37 -3.43 22.12 3.04
N LEU A 38 -3.53 21.82 4.34
CA LEU A 38 -4.76 21.24 4.90
C LEU A 38 -5.97 22.16 4.69
N ASN A 39 -5.76 23.49 4.60
CA ASN A 39 -6.81 24.43 4.21
C ASN A 39 -7.31 24.18 2.78
N LYS A 40 -6.39 23.97 1.81
CA LYS A 40 -6.76 23.61 0.44
C LYS A 40 -7.52 22.27 0.40
N VAL A 41 -7.08 21.28 1.18
CA VAL A 41 -7.79 19.98 1.29
C VAL A 41 -9.19 20.16 1.86
N ALA A 42 -9.35 20.94 2.93
CA ALA A 42 -10.67 21.21 3.51
C ALA A 42 -11.61 21.92 2.53
N ALA A 43 -11.09 22.91 1.79
CA ALA A 43 -11.83 23.63 0.76
C ALA A 43 -12.28 22.70 -0.38
N GLU A 44 -11.36 21.90 -0.93
CA GLU A 44 -11.64 20.89 -1.96
C GLU A 44 -12.65 19.83 -1.49
N ALA A 45 -12.55 19.41 -0.24
CA ALA A 45 -13.48 18.45 0.36
C ALA A 45 -14.86 19.07 0.68
N GLY A 46 -15.02 20.40 0.63
CA GLY A 46 -16.24 21.09 1.03
C GLY A 46 -16.54 20.93 2.53
N VAL A 47 -15.52 21.01 3.38
CA VAL A 47 -15.65 20.92 4.85
C VAL A 47 -14.99 22.12 5.54
N GLY A 48 -15.48 22.46 6.73
CA GLY A 48 -14.82 23.46 7.56
C GLY A 48 -13.47 22.97 8.06
N ILE A 49 -12.48 23.86 8.12
CA ILE A 49 -11.11 23.51 8.54
C ILE A 49 -11.03 22.91 9.96
N ALA A 50 -11.87 23.38 10.89
CA ALA A 50 -11.97 22.82 12.24
C ALA A 50 -12.45 21.35 12.22
N THR A 51 -13.31 20.97 11.27
CA THR A 51 -13.73 19.58 11.09
C THR A 51 -12.57 18.73 10.61
N LEU A 52 -11.79 19.21 9.63
CA LEU A 52 -10.60 18.49 9.16
C LEU A 52 -9.60 18.28 10.30
N TYR A 53 -9.20 19.33 11.02
CA TYR A 53 -8.21 19.21 12.10
C TYR A 53 -8.65 18.30 13.24
N ARG A 54 -9.95 18.22 13.53
CA ARG A 54 -10.50 17.30 14.54
C ARG A 54 -10.24 15.83 14.18
N HIS A 55 -10.25 15.49 12.90
CA HIS A 55 -10.00 14.12 12.43
C HIS A 55 -8.53 13.88 12.07
N PHE A 56 -7.88 14.89 11.50
CA PHE A 56 -6.54 14.80 10.93
C PHE A 56 -5.70 16.00 11.39
N PRO A 57 -5.01 15.88 12.54
CA PRO A 57 -4.31 17.01 13.16
C PRO A 57 -3.12 17.50 12.33
N ASN A 58 -2.58 16.65 11.45
CA ASN A 58 -1.47 17.00 10.56
C ASN A 58 -1.54 16.23 9.23
N ARG A 59 -0.68 16.62 8.27
CA ARG A 59 -0.60 16.01 6.94
C ARG A 59 -0.25 14.53 6.98
N LYS A 60 0.66 14.11 7.87
CA LYS A 60 1.11 12.72 8.00
C LYS A 60 -0.04 11.80 8.42
N VAL A 61 -0.84 12.20 9.41
CA VAL A 61 -2.02 11.44 9.86
C VAL A 61 -3.08 11.36 8.75
N LEU A 62 -3.28 12.44 8.00
CA LEU A 62 -4.16 12.42 6.84
C LEU A 62 -3.64 11.48 5.73
N ALA A 63 -2.35 11.52 5.43
CA ALA A 63 -1.71 10.67 4.44
C ALA A 63 -1.81 9.18 4.80
N GLN A 64 -1.57 8.85 6.08
CA GLN A 64 -1.74 7.49 6.61
C GLN A 64 -3.18 7.00 6.39
N ALA A 65 -4.18 7.81 6.75
CA ALA A 65 -5.59 7.44 6.56
C ALA A 65 -5.96 7.28 5.07
N VAL A 66 -5.36 8.04 4.17
CA VAL A 66 -5.52 7.85 2.72
C VAL A 66 -4.95 6.49 2.30
N LEU A 67 -3.73 6.16 2.72
CA LEU A 67 -3.11 4.86 2.38
C LEU A 67 -3.86 3.69 3.02
N ASP A 68 -4.38 3.85 4.24
CA ASP A 68 -5.17 2.81 4.90
C ASP A 68 -6.41 2.46 4.08
N ARG A 69 -7.10 3.48 3.57
CA ARG A 69 -8.25 3.29 2.69
C ARG A 69 -7.85 2.65 1.37
N VAL A 70 -6.74 3.09 0.75
CA VAL A 70 -6.22 2.47 -0.48
C VAL A 70 -5.88 0.99 -0.26
N PHE A 71 -5.31 0.66 0.90
CA PHE A 71 -5.06 -0.72 1.26
C PHE A 71 -6.37 -1.51 1.33
N ASP A 72 -7.32 -1.05 2.14
CA ASP A 72 -8.58 -1.77 2.39
C ASP A 72 -9.42 -1.94 1.11
N GLU A 73 -9.44 -0.92 0.24
CA GLU A 73 -10.27 -0.90 -0.97
C GLU A 73 -9.60 -1.57 -2.18
N GLU A 74 -8.28 -1.52 -2.31
CA GLU A 74 -7.59 -1.94 -3.55
C GLU A 74 -6.60 -3.08 -3.35
N ALA A 75 -5.77 -3.03 -2.32
CA ALA A 75 -4.68 -4.00 -2.16
C ALA A 75 -5.07 -5.24 -1.35
N GLU A 76 -5.87 -5.09 -0.31
CA GLU A 76 -6.32 -6.22 0.50
C GLU A 76 -7.12 -7.23 -0.32
N PRO A 77 -8.11 -6.84 -1.16
CA PRO A 77 -8.81 -7.79 -2.01
C PRO A 77 -7.88 -8.51 -2.98
N LEU A 78 -6.92 -7.79 -3.56
CA LEU A 78 -5.91 -8.32 -4.48
C LEU A 78 -4.99 -9.35 -3.78
N LEU A 79 -4.54 -9.05 -2.56
CA LEU A 79 -3.72 -9.96 -1.76
C LEU A 79 -4.51 -11.18 -1.29
N GLN A 80 -5.79 -11.02 -0.94
CA GLN A 80 -6.68 -12.13 -0.57
C GLN A 80 -6.93 -13.09 -1.74
N GLU A 81 -7.14 -12.55 -2.94
CA GLU A 81 -7.25 -13.33 -4.18
C GLU A 81 -5.95 -14.11 -4.43
N PHE A 82 -4.81 -13.42 -4.46
CA PHE A 82 -3.49 -14.05 -4.62
C PHE A 82 -3.20 -15.13 -3.58
N CYS A 83 -3.49 -14.87 -2.30
CA CYS A 83 -3.28 -15.83 -1.23
C CYS A 83 -4.18 -17.08 -1.31
N SER A 84 -5.14 -17.09 -2.23
CA SER A 84 -6.04 -18.20 -2.49
C SER A 84 -5.66 -18.99 -3.75
N THR A 85 -4.59 -18.61 -4.45
CA THR A 85 -4.02 -19.38 -5.58
C THR A 85 -2.87 -20.27 -5.13
N ASP A 86 -2.31 -21.05 -6.07
CA ASP A 86 -1.08 -21.84 -5.86
C ASP A 86 0.19 -20.97 -5.87
N ALA A 87 0.05 -19.64 -5.93
CA ALA A 87 1.12 -18.67 -6.03
C ALA A 87 2.11 -19.03 -7.15
N SER A 88 1.56 -19.32 -8.33
CA SER A 88 2.37 -19.57 -9.53
C SER A 88 3.18 -18.32 -9.90
N ARG A 89 4.18 -18.48 -10.76
CA ARG A 89 4.96 -17.34 -11.27
C ARG A 89 4.06 -16.30 -11.95
N ASP A 90 3.02 -16.73 -12.65
CA ASP A 90 2.10 -15.83 -13.34
C ASP A 90 1.19 -15.09 -12.36
N ASP A 91 0.73 -15.75 -11.28
CA ASP A 91 -0.02 -15.11 -10.20
C ASP A 91 0.83 -14.06 -9.48
N LEU A 92 2.10 -14.40 -9.19
CA LEU A 92 3.08 -13.50 -8.59
C LEU A 92 3.31 -12.27 -9.48
N LEU A 93 3.45 -12.47 -10.78
CA LEU A 93 3.61 -11.37 -11.74
C LEU A 93 2.37 -10.48 -11.78
N ALA A 94 1.18 -11.07 -11.79
CA ALA A 94 -0.07 -10.34 -11.85
C ALA A 94 -0.31 -9.51 -10.57
N VAL A 95 -0.12 -10.11 -9.39
CA VAL A 95 -0.31 -9.42 -8.10
C VAL A 95 0.74 -8.31 -7.93
N ALA A 96 2.00 -8.57 -8.28
CA ALA A 96 3.07 -7.58 -8.14
C ALA A 96 2.88 -6.40 -9.11
N ASP A 97 2.47 -6.63 -10.37
CA ASP A 97 2.19 -5.54 -11.32
C ASP A 97 1.09 -4.60 -10.81
N ARG A 98 0.04 -5.19 -10.24
CA ARG A 98 -1.08 -4.44 -9.67
C ARG A 98 -0.70 -3.69 -8.40
N LEU A 99 0.08 -4.30 -7.50
CA LEU A 99 0.59 -3.64 -6.30
C LEU A 99 1.52 -2.48 -6.64
N VAL A 100 2.45 -2.67 -7.57
CA VAL A 100 3.34 -1.59 -8.02
C VAL A 100 2.55 -0.45 -8.65
N ASP A 101 1.50 -0.74 -9.42
CA ASP A 101 0.65 0.32 -9.97
C ASP A 101 -0.11 1.10 -8.88
N ILE A 102 -0.61 0.43 -7.83
CA ILE A 102 -1.22 1.09 -6.65
C ILE A 102 -0.18 2.02 -5.98
N LEU A 103 0.97 1.48 -5.59
CA LEU A 103 2.02 2.25 -4.90
C LEU A 103 2.53 3.42 -5.74
N ARG A 104 2.62 3.26 -7.06
CA ARG A 104 3.00 4.33 -7.99
C ARG A 104 1.97 5.45 -8.04
N ARG A 105 0.66 5.13 -8.07
CA ARG A 105 -0.41 6.16 -8.02
C ARG A 105 -0.34 6.95 -6.73
N GLU A 106 -0.06 6.28 -5.62
CA GLU A 106 0.00 6.89 -4.29
C GLU A 106 1.37 7.47 -3.91
N ARG A 107 2.35 7.48 -4.82
CA ARG A 107 3.73 7.93 -4.53
C ARG A 107 3.81 9.31 -3.88
N GLY A 108 2.88 10.20 -4.23
CA GLY A 108 2.79 11.53 -3.63
C GLY A 108 2.39 11.48 -2.16
N VAL A 109 1.44 10.62 -1.81
CA VAL A 109 0.96 10.39 -0.44
C VAL A 109 2.01 9.63 0.38
N VAL A 110 2.66 8.63 -0.20
CA VAL A 110 3.72 7.86 0.46
C VAL A 110 4.86 8.76 0.96
N ARG A 111 5.28 9.74 0.14
CA ARG A 111 6.32 10.71 0.49
C ARG A 111 6.01 11.57 1.73
N GLU A 112 4.73 11.75 2.07
CA GLU A 112 4.31 12.53 3.25
C GLU A 112 4.51 11.76 4.56
N ILE A 113 4.66 10.44 4.51
CA ILE A 113 4.69 9.58 5.70
C ILE A 113 6.13 9.30 6.13
N GLY A 114 6.99 8.89 5.18
CA GLY A 114 8.34 8.46 5.48
C GLY A 114 8.96 7.62 4.37
N ASP A 115 9.80 6.67 4.77
CA ASP A 115 10.50 5.77 3.86
C ASP A 115 9.55 4.85 3.08
N ALA A 116 9.80 4.69 1.77
CA ALA A 116 8.93 3.90 0.91
C ALA A 116 8.97 2.40 1.23
N GLY A 117 10.11 1.88 1.70
CA GLY A 117 10.27 0.51 2.16
C GLY A 117 9.43 0.26 3.41
N GLU A 118 9.52 1.14 4.41
CA GLU A 118 8.70 1.04 5.64
C GLU A 118 7.20 1.09 5.34
N VAL A 119 6.76 2.02 4.48
CA VAL A 119 5.35 2.11 4.09
C VAL A 119 4.90 0.84 3.37
N THR A 120 5.71 0.32 2.45
CA THR A 120 5.39 -0.92 1.73
C THR A 120 5.38 -2.13 2.67
N ALA A 121 6.28 -2.17 3.66
CA ALA A 121 6.34 -3.23 4.66
C ALA A 121 5.08 -3.21 5.54
N HIS A 122 4.68 -2.04 6.03
CA HIS A 122 3.43 -1.89 6.76
C HIS A 122 2.23 -2.32 5.91
N PHE A 123 2.21 -1.93 4.64
CA PHE A 123 1.16 -2.29 3.68
C PHE A 123 1.03 -3.81 3.52
N LEU A 124 2.13 -4.51 3.29
CA LEU A 124 2.12 -5.98 3.14
C LEU A 124 1.86 -6.72 4.46
N ALA A 125 2.39 -6.22 5.59
CA ALA A 125 2.25 -6.85 6.90
C ALA A 125 0.79 -6.88 7.41
N ARG A 126 -0.07 -5.99 6.91
CA ARG A 126 -1.51 -6.00 7.23
C ARG A 126 -2.21 -7.26 6.73
N ASN A 127 -1.69 -7.91 5.69
CA ASN A 127 -2.26 -9.16 5.20
C ASN A 127 -1.68 -10.36 5.97
N GLY A 128 -2.43 -10.88 6.93
CA GLY A 128 -2.00 -12.00 7.78
C GLY A 128 -1.79 -13.34 7.04
N ARG A 129 -2.11 -13.45 5.74
CA ARG A 129 -1.95 -14.67 4.94
C ARG A 129 -0.69 -14.66 4.08
N LEU A 130 -0.07 -13.50 3.86
CA LEU A 130 1.03 -13.35 2.90
C LEU A 130 2.22 -14.25 3.24
N ALA A 131 2.68 -14.25 4.49
CA ALA A 131 3.81 -15.08 4.91
C ALA A 131 3.57 -16.58 4.65
N ALA A 132 2.37 -17.08 4.99
CA ALA A 132 2.01 -18.47 4.72
C ALA A 132 1.95 -18.77 3.21
N THR A 133 1.54 -17.81 2.39
CA THR A 133 1.53 -17.95 0.92
C THR A 133 2.94 -18.01 0.35
N VAL A 134 3.86 -17.19 0.85
CA VAL A 134 5.28 -17.24 0.47
C VAL A 134 5.88 -18.60 0.79
N GLU A 135 5.64 -19.15 1.99
CA GLU A 135 6.13 -20.47 2.37
C GLU A 135 5.54 -21.60 1.50
N ARG A 136 4.26 -21.51 1.13
CA ARG A 136 3.66 -22.46 0.17
C ARG A 136 4.32 -22.35 -1.21
N ALA A 137 4.56 -21.14 -1.71
CA ALA A 137 5.21 -20.92 -2.99
C ALA A 137 6.65 -21.46 -3.02
N LYS A 138 7.40 -21.31 -1.92
CA LYS A 138 8.72 -21.95 -1.75
C LYS A 138 8.62 -23.48 -1.79
N ALA A 139 7.69 -24.06 -1.03
CA ALA A 139 7.49 -25.51 -0.97
C ALA A 139 7.08 -26.10 -2.33
N ALA A 140 6.34 -25.34 -3.14
CA ALA A 140 5.96 -25.69 -4.51
C ALA A 140 7.09 -25.49 -5.54
N GLY A 141 8.23 -24.92 -5.15
CA GLY A 141 9.34 -24.64 -6.07
C GLY A 141 9.11 -23.41 -6.96
N ASN A 142 8.17 -22.54 -6.62
CA ASN A 142 7.91 -21.29 -7.36
C ASN A 142 8.84 -20.15 -6.90
N LEU A 143 9.35 -20.22 -5.66
CA LEU A 143 10.28 -19.25 -5.07
C LEU A 143 11.52 -19.94 -4.50
N ARG A 144 12.64 -19.23 -4.55
CA ARG A 144 13.89 -19.63 -3.92
C ARG A 144 13.71 -19.82 -2.40
N PRO A 145 14.32 -20.85 -1.79
CA PRO A 145 14.05 -21.23 -0.40
C PRO A 145 14.61 -20.23 0.63
N ASP A 146 15.65 -19.49 0.25
CA ASP A 146 16.37 -18.49 1.06
C ASP A 146 15.79 -17.07 0.93
N LEU A 147 14.67 -16.88 0.24
CA LEU A 147 13.93 -15.61 0.22
C LEU A 147 13.29 -15.34 1.60
N GLU A 148 13.50 -14.18 2.19
CA GLU A 148 12.83 -13.81 3.43
C GLU A 148 11.57 -12.97 3.16
N THR A 149 10.62 -12.96 4.11
CA THR A 149 9.39 -12.15 3.94
C THR A 149 9.71 -10.65 3.92
N ASP A 150 10.76 -10.24 4.62
CA ASP A 150 11.22 -8.85 4.71
C ASP A 150 11.90 -8.36 3.42
N ASP A 151 12.31 -9.27 2.53
CA ASP A 151 12.83 -8.91 1.20
C ASP A 151 11.72 -8.34 0.30
N LEU A 152 10.50 -8.87 0.42
CA LEU A 152 9.41 -8.52 -0.50
C LEU A 152 9.03 -7.03 -0.46
N PRO A 153 8.82 -6.40 0.71
CA PRO A 153 8.60 -4.95 0.77
C PRO A 153 9.72 -4.13 0.14
N VAL A 154 10.97 -4.51 0.38
CA VAL A 154 12.15 -3.81 -0.14
C VAL A 154 12.23 -3.93 -1.66
N LEU A 155 12.03 -5.13 -2.21
CA LEU A 155 12.02 -5.37 -3.65
C LEU A 155 10.92 -4.57 -4.36
N LEU A 156 9.71 -4.53 -3.80
CA LEU A 156 8.61 -3.71 -4.34
C LEU A 156 8.89 -2.21 -4.24
N ALA A 157 9.49 -1.75 -3.14
CA ALA A 157 9.87 -0.35 -2.96
C ALA A 157 10.96 0.08 -3.95
N VAL A 158 11.98 -0.76 -4.19
CA VAL A 158 13.03 -0.54 -5.18
C VAL A 158 12.44 -0.43 -6.58
N LEU A 159 11.56 -1.37 -6.96
CA LEU A 159 10.88 -1.31 -8.25
C LEU A 159 10.05 -0.04 -8.41
N THR A 160 9.19 0.25 -7.44
CA THR A 160 8.31 1.43 -7.48
C THR A 160 9.12 2.73 -7.59
N THR A 161 10.22 2.83 -6.84
CA THR A 161 11.12 3.99 -6.87
C THR A 161 11.84 4.10 -8.20
N GLY A 162 12.45 3.02 -8.69
CA GLY A 162 13.19 3.00 -9.95
C GLY A 162 12.31 3.36 -11.14
N GLN A 163 11.07 2.84 -11.18
CA GLN A 163 10.11 3.20 -12.22
C GLN A 163 9.69 4.67 -12.21
N GLY A 164 9.65 5.30 -11.03
CA GLY A 164 9.41 6.74 -10.92
C GLY A 164 10.53 7.60 -11.50
N VAL A 165 11.75 7.06 -11.63
CA VAL A 165 12.91 7.75 -12.24
C VAL A 165 12.89 7.64 -13.76
N VAL A 166 12.52 6.47 -14.29
CA VAL A 166 12.55 6.21 -15.74
C VAL A 166 11.22 6.41 -16.46
N ASP A 167 10.15 6.76 -15.71
CA ASP A 167 8.76 6.86 -16.18
C ASP A 167 8.33 5.65 -17.02
N ALA A 168 8.62 4.45 -16.51
CA ALA A 168 8.39 3.21 -17.23
C ALA A 168 6.90 2.99 -17.52
N ASP A 169 6.58 2.72 -18.79
CA ASP A 169 5.25 2.32 -19.21
C ASP A 169 4.86 0.93 -18.65
N PRO A 170 3.57 0.51 -18.76
CA PRO A 170 3.13 -0.78 -18.23
C PRO A 170 3.88 -1.99 -18.82
N ALA A 171 4.31 -1.93 -20.08
CA ALA A 171 5.04 -3.02 -20.72
C ALA A 171 6.46 -3.16 -20.13
N THR A 172 7.14 -2.03 -19.96
CA THR A 172 8.47 -1.94 -19.35
C THR A 172 8.42 -2.37 -17.88
N ARG A 173 7.36 -1.98 -17.15
CA ARG A 173 7.08 -2.47 -15.79
C ARG A 173 7.04 -3.98 -15.72
N ARG A 174 6.18 -4.58 -16.56
CA ARG A 174 5.98 -6.02 -16.59
C ARG A 174 7.27 -6.76 -16.97
N ARG A 175 8.10 -6.16 -17.83
CA ARG A 175 9.43 -6.68 -18.16
C ARG A 175 10.35 -6.69 -16.93
N TYR A 176 10.45 -5.60 -16.17
CA TYR A 176 11.32 -5.56 -14.98
C TYR A 176 10.82 -6.44 -13.85
N LEU A 177 9.50 -6.53 -13.66
CA LEU A 177 8.91 -7.51 -12.73
C LEU A 177 9.25 -8.94 -13.13
N SER A 178 9.18 -9.26 -14.42
CA SER A 178 9.56 -10.59 -14.91
C SER A 178 11.02 -10.91 -14.61
N LEU A 179 11.94 -9.95 -14.84
CA LEU A 179 13.36 -10.11 -14.51
C LEU A 179 13.60 -10.28 -13.00
N LEU A 180 12.85 -9.53 -12.17
CA LEU A 180 12.93 -9.69 -10.72
C LEU A 180 12.46 -11.08 -10.30
N LEU A 181 11.31 -11.54 -10.81
CA LEU A 181 10.77 -12.87 -10.50
C LEU A 181 11.67 -13.99 -11.00
N ASP A 182 12.37 -13.82 -12.12
CA ASP A 182 13.37 -14.78 -12.58
C ASP A 182 14.55 -14.88 -11.59
N GLY A 183 14.93 -13.77 -10.93
CA GLY A 183 15.91 -13.77 -9.84
C GLY A 183 15.41 -14.41 -8.54
N LEU A 184 14.09 -14.56 -8.38
CA LEU A 184 13.46 -15.28 -7.27
C LEU A 184 13.23 -16.77 -7.58
N ASN A 185 13.50 -17.21 -8.81
CA ASN A 185 13.31 -18.60 -9.21
C ASN A 185 14.36 -19.50 -8.52
N PRO A 186 13.98 -20.66 -7.94
CA PRO A 186 14.95 -21.57 -7.34
C PRO A 186 15.90 -22.22 -8.37
N SER A 187 15.49 -22.32 -9.63
CA SER A 187 16.30 -22.92 -10.70
C SER A 187 17.53 -22.07 -11.00
N GLY A 188 18.71 -22.55 -10.57
CA GLY A 188 19.98 -21.84 -10.75
C GLY A 188 20.24 -20.77 -9.68
N ALA A 189 19.46 -20.74 -8.59
CA ALA A 189 19.71 -19.85 -7.48
C ALA A 189 21.04 -20.20 -6.78
N VAL A 190 21.87 -19.18 -6.57
CA VAL A 190 23.04 -19.24 -5.68
C VAL A 190 22.63 -18.68 -4.32
N PRO A 191 23.03 -19.31 -3.19
CA PRO A 191 22.64 -18.84 -1.86
C PRO A 191 22.88 -17.35 -1.65
N LEU A 192 21.89 -16.65 -1.09
CA LEU A 192 22.03 -15.25 -0.71
C LEU A 192 23.09 -15.08 0.40
N PRO A 193 23.79 -13.94 0.45
CA PRO A 193 24.59 -13.58 1.61
C PRO A 193 23.74 -13.59 2.88
N VAL A 194 24.30 -14.09 3.98
CA VAL A 194 23.59 -14.10 5.26
C VAL A 194 23.42 -12.66 5.75
N THR A 195 22.18 -12.25 5.95
CA THR A 195 21.84 -11.01 6.64
C THR A 195 22.02 -11.22 8.13
N GLU A 196 22.90 -10.45 8.79
CA GLU A 196 22.90 -10.37 10.24
C GLU A 196 21.56 -9.76 10.66
N ARG A 197 20.66 -10.59 11.22
CA ARG A 197 19.40 -10.10 11.78
C ARG A 197 19.74 -9.08 12.87
N HIS A 198 19.52 -7.79 12.61
CA HIS A 198 19.41 -6.82 13.68
C HIS A 198 18.20 -7.27 14.51
N PRO A 199 18.38 -7.65 15.79
CA PRO A 199 17.27 -8.04 16.63
C PRO A 199 16.29 -6.87 16.66
N SER A 200 15.07 -7.12 16.18
CA SER A 200 13.95 -6.21 16.23
C SER A 200 13.91 -5.60 17.63
N GLN A 201 14.15 -4.28 17.73
CA GLN A 201 13.96 -3.59 19.01
C GLN A 201 12.49 -3.74 19.43
N PRO A 202 12.24 -3.95 20.73
CA PRO A 202 10.93 -4.30 21.27
C PRO A 202 9.87 -3.21 21.06
#